data_AF-A0A8T4T7F7-F1
#
_entry.id   AF-A0A8T4T7F7-F1
#
_cell.length_a   1.000
_cell.length_b   1.000
_cell.length_c   1.000
_cell.angle_alpha   90.00
_cell.angle_beta   90.00
_cell.angle_gamma   90.00
#
_symmetry.space_group_name_H-M   'P 1'
#
loop_
_entity.id
_entity.type
_entity.pdbx_description
1 polymer ?
#
loop_
_entity_poly.entity_id
_entity_poly.type
_entity_poly.pdbx_seq_one_letter_code
_entity_poly.pdbx_strand_id
1 'polypeptide(L)'
;MTVSRGVGNILLTAAGAAIVIVTIVIIASLLGSDTPVDYLISKSLELRKAQDPVQRAQLITEIDDIITNADSSELLDQWNRMMGCLATSCPNEAYLDLVLVTTATFEDDLPQSALLINVIATAKYWGDPEHLLEFSRALSMANEDIEELASKKTRNAWQDVVECNNTCPEKDDLLFDLIETLVQ
;
A
#
# COMPACT_ATOMS: atom_id res chain seq x y z
N MET A 1 61.82 -19.18 -22.01
CA MET A 1 60.66 -19.66 -21.23
C MET A 1 60.42 -18.70 -20.09
N THR A 2 59.19 -18.18 -19.98
CA THR A 2 58.39 -17.84 -18.79
C THR A 2 57.53 -16.61 -19.10
N VAL A 3 56.36 -16.54 -18.46
CA VAL A 3 55.35 -15.46 -18.46
C VAL A 3 54.24 -15.61 -19.51
N SER A 4 53.28 -16.50 -19.25
CA SER A 4 51.87 -16.34 -19.66
C SER A 4 50.98 -17.38 -18.95
N ARG A 5 50.76 -17.20 -17.64
CA ARG A 5 49.80 -18.06 -16.88
C ARG A 5 48.92 -17.31 -15.88
N GLY A 6 48.96 -15.97 -15.83
CA GLY A 6 48.22 -15.19 -14.82
C GLY A 6 46.93 -14.51 -15.29
N VAL A 7 46.78 -14.23 -16.59
CA VAL A 7 45.73 -13.30 -17.08
C VAL A 7 44.43 -14.02 -17.48
N GLY A 8 44.51 -15.31 -17.87
CA GLY A 8 43.34 -16.07 -18.34
C GLY A 8 42.30 -16.37 -17.26
N ASN A 9 42.73 -16.60 -16.01
CA ASN A 9 41.80 -16.93 -14.91
C ASN A 9 41.02 -15.71 -14.39
N ILE A 10 41.51 -14.49 -14.57
CA ILE A 10 40.81 -13.27 -14.10
C ILE A 10 39.69 -12.88 -15.08
N LEU A 11 39.90 -13.09 -16.38
CA LEU A 11 38.87 -12.82 -17.40
C LEU A 11 37.71 -13.82 -17.33
N LEU A 12 37.99 -15.10 -17.03
CA LEU A 12 36.97 -16.14 -16.89
C LEU A 12 36.09 -15.95 -15.64
N THR A 13 36.66 -15.49 -14.52
CA THR A 13 35.86 -15.19 -13.31
C THR A 13 35.03 -13.91 -13.45
N ALA A 14 35.55 -12.89 -14.13
CA ALA A 14 34.78 -11.67 -14.42
C ALA A 14 33.59 -11.93 -15.37
N ALA A 15 33.79 -12.75 -16.41
CA ALA A 15 32.71 -13.16 -17.32
C ALA A 15 31.66 -14.05 -16.61
N GLY A 16 32.09 -14.96 -15.75
CA GLY A 16 31.18 -15.79 -14.95
C GLY A 16 30.31 -14.98 -13.98
N ALA A 17 30.89 -13.98 -13.31
CA ALA A 17 30.14 -13.08 -12.42
C ALA A 17 29.10 -12.25 -13.19
N ALA A 18 29.47 -11.73 -14.37
CA ALA A 18 28.54 -10.98 -15.21
C ALA A 18 27.35 -11.82 -15.68
N ILE A 19 27.58 -13.09 -16.07
CA ILE A 19 26.49 -13.99 -16.48
C ILE A 19 25.57 -14.30 -15.30
N VAL A 20 26.09 -14.55 -14.10
CA VAL A 20 25.25 -14.83 -12.93
C VAL A 20 24.39 -13.61 -12.56
N ILE A 21 24.95 -12.40 -12.60
CA ILE A 21 24.20 -11.16 -12.32
C ILE A 21 23.10 -10.94 -13.36
N VAL A 22 23.40 -11.12 -14.65
CA VAL A 22 22.40 -10.98 -15.72
C VAL A 22 21.30 -12.04 -15.59
N THR A 23 21.64 -13.28 -15.23
CA THR A 23 20.64 -14.33 -15.02
C THR A 23 19.74 -14.05 -13.81
N ILE A 24 20.28 -13.49 -12.72
CA ILE A 24 19.47 -13.09 -11.54
C ILE A 24 18.49 -11.97 -11.91
N VAL A 25 18.93 -10.97 -12.67
CA VAL A 25 18.07 -9.86 -13.13
C VAL A 25 16.97 -10.37 -14.08
N ILE A 26 17.28 -11.34 -14.94
CA ILE A 26 16.29 -11.95 -15.84
C ILE A 26 15.29 -12.83 -15.08
N ILE A 27 15.72 -13.55 -14.04
CA ILE A 27 14.81 -14.33 -13.20
C ILE A 27 13.89 -13.42 -12.37
N ALA A 28 14.42 -12.32 -11.83
CA ALA A 28 13.64 -11.32 -11.09
C ALA A 28 12.64 -10.53 -11.96
N SER A 29 12.85 -10.49 -13.29
CA SER A 29 11.91 -9.87 -14.23
C SER A 29 10.92 -10.86 -14.87
N LEU A 30 11.09 -12.16 -14.63
CA LEU A 30 10.19 -13.22 -15.12
C LEU A 30 9.22 -13.76 -14.05
N LEU A 31 9.48 -13.44 -12.78
CA LEU A 31 8.53 -13.58 -11.69
C LEU A 31 7.90 -12.19 -11.53
N GLY A 32 6.57 -12.09 -11.54
CA GLY A 32 5.88 -10.81 -11.37
C GLY A 32 6.38 -10.06 -10.14
N SER A 33 6.19 -8.75 -10.09
CA SER A 33 6.51 -7.96 -8.91
C SER A 33 5.75 -8.53 -7.71
N ASP A 34 6.41 -9.37 -6.90
CA ASP A 34 5.91 -9.87 -5.62
C ASP A 34 5.95 -8.72 -4.58
N THR A 35 5.44 -7.54 -4.94
CA THR A 35 5.28 -6.46 -3.97
C THR A 35 4.25 -6.94 -2.96
N PRO A 36 4.60 -7.05 -1.67
CA PRO A 36 3.67 -7.59 -0.69
C PRO A 36 2.61 -6.51 -0.36
N VAL A 37 1.56 -6.42 -1.18
CA VAL A 37 0.57 -5.33 -1.14
C VAL A 37 -0.10 -5.21 0.22
N ASP A 38 -0.57 -6.32 0.78
CA ASP A 38 -1.15 -6.37 2.13
C ASP A 38 -0.16 -5.86 3.19
N TYR A 39 1.12 -6.19 3.04
CA TYR A 39 2.17 -5.73 3.94
C TYR A 39 2.38 -4.23 3.83
N LEU A 40 2.43 -3.67 2.61
CA LEU A 40 2.56 -2.23 2.38
C LEU A 40 1.38 -1.46 2.99
N ILE A 41 0.14 -1.94 2.78
CA ILE A 41 -1.04 -1.33 3.39
C ILE A 41 -0.93 -1.40 4.92
N SER A 42 -0.64 -2.57 5.49
CA SER A 42 -0.47 -2.74 6.94
C SER A 42 0.60 -1.81 7.52
N LYS A 43 1.76 -1.68 6.88
CA LYS A 43 2.82 -0.75 7.33
C LYS A 43 2.42 0.71 7.24
N SER A 44 1.65 1.08 6.23
CA SER A 44 1.09 2.44 6.11
C SER A 44 0.12 2.75 7.27
N LEU A 45 -0.69 1.77 7.70
CA LEU A 45 -1.57 1.89 8.86
C LEU A 45 -0.78 1.95 10.18
N GLU A 46 0.26 1.12 10.33
CA GLU A 46 1.18 1.17 11.48
C GLU A 46 1.87 2.53 11.59
N LEU A 47 2.31 3.10 10.46
CA LEU A 47 2.97 4.41 10.42
C LEU A 47 2.05 5.53 10.93
N ARG A 48 0.77 5.47 10.58
CA ARG A 48 -0.24 6.40 11.09
C ARG A 48 -0.33 6.33 12.62
N LYS A 49 -0.38 5.11 13.17
CA LYS A 49 -0.55 4.84 14.61
C LYS A 49 0.74 5.07 15.41
N ALA A 50 1.90 5.09 14.76
CA ALA A 50 3.20 5.21 15.42
C ALA A 50 3.44 6.59 16.06
N GLN A 51 3.62 6.59 17.38
CA GLN A 51 3.96 7.79 18.17
C GLN A 51 5.46 7.89 18.47
N ASP A 52 6.15 6.75 18.56
CA ASP A 52 7.58 6.73 18.83
C ASP A 52 8.39 7.20 17.61
N PRO A 53 9.26 8.21 17.74
CA PRO A 53 10.01 8.74 16.61
C PRO A 53 10.94 7.73 15.92
N VAL A 54 11.50 6.77 16.68
CA VAL A 54 12.39 5.74 16.13
C VAL A 54 11.59 4.73 15.33
N GLN A 55 10.46 4.26 15.87
CA GLN A 55 9.52 3.39 15.16
C GLN A 55 9.00 4.04 13.88
N ARG A 56 8.63 5.34 13.94
CA ARG A 56 8.20 6.09 12.76
C ARG A 56 9.28 6.12 11.69
N ALA A 57 10.53 6.44 12.05
CA ALA A 57 11.63 6.47 11.09
C ALA A 57 11.91 5.08 10.46
N GLN A 58 11.78 4.00 11.23
CA GLN A 58 11.89 2.64 10.73
C GLN A 58 10.79 2.31 9.71
N LEU A 59 9.53 2.60 10.05
CA LEU A 59 8.39 2.37 9.17
C LEU A 59 8.49 3.20 7.87
N ILE A 60 8.94 4.46 7.96
CA ILE A 60 9.19 5.30 6.77
C ILE A 60 10.23 4.65 5.87
N THR A 61 11.36 4.19 6.43
CA THR A 61 12.43 3.55 5.64
C THR A 61 11.94 2.27 4.99
N GLU A 62 11.21 1.44 5.74
CA GLU A 62 10.67 0.18 5.24
C GLU A 62 9.64 0.38 4.12
N ILE A 63 8.75 1.36 4.25
CA ILE A 63 7.78 1.71 3.21
C ILE A 63 8.50 2.27 1.97
N ASP A 64 9.49 3.14 2.17
CA ASP A 64 10.30 3.72 1.08
C ASP A 64 11.01 2.64 0.25
N ASP A 65 11.60 1.64 0.93
CA ASP A 65 12.23 0.49 0.29
C ASP A 65 11.22 -0.32 -0.54
N ILE A 66 10.01 -0.59 0.00
CA ILE A 66 8.97 -1.33 -0.73
C ILE A 66 8.51 -0.54 -1.97
N ILE A 67 8.20 0.74 -1.80
CA ILE A 67 7.67 1.60 -2.87
C ILE A 67 8.71 1.83 -3.96
N THR A 68 9.98 2.00 -3.61
CA THR A 68 11.06 2.16 -4.60
C THR A 68 11.25 0.90 -5.44
N ASN A 69 10.96 -0.29 -4.89
CA ASN A 69 11.07 -1.58 -5.58
C ASN A 69 9.78 -2.00 -6.31
N ALA A 70 8.66 -1.29 -6.12
CA ALA A 70 7.34 -1.61 -6.67
C ALA A 70 7.16 -1.30 -8.17
N ASP A 71 8.12 -0.64 -8.82
CA ASP A 71 8.08 -0.22 -10.23
C ASP A 71 6.78 0.50 -10.65
N SER A 72 6.21 1.32 -9.75
CA SER A 72 5.02 2.14 -9.99
C SER A 72 5.30 3.62 -9.78
N SER A 73 5.24 4.40 -10.86
CA SER A 73 5.42 5.85 -10.81
C SER A 73 4.34 6.55 -9.99
N GLU A 74 3.11 6.06 -10.08
CA GLU A 74 1.94 6.61 -9.40
C GLU A 74 2.07 6.43 -7.89
N LEU A 75 2.51 5.24 -7.45
CA LEU A 75 2.75 4.95 -6.04
C LEU A 75 3.94 5.75 -5.51
N LEU A 76 5.03 5.84 -6.27
CA LEU A 76 6.20 6.63 -5.91
C LEU A 76 5.87 8.13 -5.79
N ASP A 77 5.07 8.67 -6.72
CA ASP A 77 4.62 10.06 -6.67
C ASP A 77 3.74 10.33 -5.44
N GLN A 78 2.82 9.41 -5.12
CA GLN A 78 1.98 9.53 -3.94
C GLN A 78 2.81 9.47 -2.65
N TRP A 79 3.80 8.58 -2.58
CA TRP A 79 4.73 8.49 -1.46
C TRP A 79 5.55 9.77 -1.29
N ASN A 80 6.10 10.31 -2.38
CA ASN A 80 6.87 11.55 -2.35
C ASN A 80 6.04 12.75 -1.85
N ARG A 81 4.74 12.79 -2.19
CA ARG A 81 3.81 13.81 -1.64
C ARG A 81 3.62 13.64 -0.14
N MET A 82 3.42 12.41 0.32
CA MET A 82 3.24 12.08 1.74
C MET A 82 4.50 12.39 2.57
N MET A 83 5.69 12.16 2.02
CA MET A 83 6.97 12.52 2.66
C MET A 83 7.03 14.01 3.06
N GLY A 84 6.34 14.89 2.34
CA GLY A 84 6.24 16.31 2.67
C GLY A 84 5.61 16.62 4.03
N CYS A 85 4.71 15.76 4.54
CA CYS A 85 4.06 15.95 5.84
C CYS A 85 4.59 15.01 6.94
N LEU A 86 5.29 13.94 6.59
CA LEU A 86 5.72 12.91 7.55
C LEU A 86 6.69 13.40 8.64
N ALA A 87 7.43 14.47 8.34
CA ALA A 87 8.35 15.11 9.28
C ALA A 87 7.66 15.78 10.49
N THR A 88 6.37 16.12 10.37
CA THR A 88 5.60 16.79 11.44
C THR A 88 4.36 16.00 11.79
N SER A 89 3.34 16.06 10.94
CA SER A 89 2.09 15.32 11.05
C SER A 89 1.43 15.29 9.68
N CYS A 90 1.04 14.10 9.25
CA CYS A 90 0.23 13.93 8.04
C CYS A 90 -1.26 13.89 8.40
N PRO A 91 -2.11 14.53 7.58
CA PRO A 91 -3.55 14.38 7.71
C PRO A 91 -3.96 12.93 7.39
N ASN A 92 -5.10 12.49 7.92
CA ASN A 92 -5.60 11.11 7.71
C ASN A 92 -5.82 10.82 6.21
N GLU A 93 -6.22 11.83 5.46
CA GLU A 93 -6.42 11.81 4.02
C GLU A 93 -5.14 11.40 3.26
N ALA A 94 -3.95 11.80 3.72
CA ALA A 94 -2.70 11.41 3.06
C ALA A 94 -2.43 9.90 3.18
N TYR A 95 -2.75 9.29 4.32
CA TYR A 95 -2.66 7.85 4.50
C TYR A 95 -3.73 7.11 3.69
N LEU A 96 -4.96 7.61 3.65
CA LEU A 96 -6.03 7.04 2.82
C LEU A 96 -5.69 7.09 1.34
N ASP A 97 -5.14 8.21 0.86
CA ASP A 97 -4.72 8.34 -0.54
C ASP A 97 -3.55 7.37 -0.86
N LEU A 98 -2.61 7.13 0.07
CA LEU A 98 -1.57 6.12 -0.11
C LEU A 98 -2.18 4.71 -0.25
N VAL A 99 -3.12 4.34 0.64
CA VAL A 99 -3.81 3.04 0.56
C VAL A 99 -4.61 2.93 -0.73
N LEU A 100 -5.30 3.99 -1.15
CA LEU A 100 -6.08 4.01 -2.38
C LEU A 100 -5.19 3.82 -3.62
N VAL A 101 -4.09 4.56 -3.73
CA VAL A 101 -3.15 4.45 -4.85
C VAL A 101 -2.49 3.07 -4.85
N THR A 102 -2.10 2.55 -3.68
CA THR A 102 -1.56 1.19 -3.56
C THR A 102 -2.57 0.15 -4.04
N THR A 103 -3.81 0.25 -3.58
CA THR A 103 -4.91 -0.66 -3.95
C THR A 103 -5.20 -0.61 -5.44
N ALA A 104 -5.21 0.57 -6.04
CA ALA A 104 -5.47 0.75 -7.47
C ALA A 104 -4.27 0.32 -8.34
N THR A 105 -3.05 0.52 -7.87
CA THR A 105 -1.83 0.10 -8.58
C THR A 105 -1.74 -1.42 -8.68
N PHE A 106 -2.13 -2.11 -7.60
CA PHE A 106 -2.02 -3.55 -7.48
C PHE A 106 -3.40 -4.23 -7.41
N GLU A 107 -4.36 -3.75 -8.21
CA GLU A 107 -5.75 -4.23 -8.20
C GLU A 107 -5.83 -5.74 -8.43
N ASP A 108 -4.99 -6.26 -9.34
CA ASP A 108 -4.93 -7.68 -9.71
C ASP A 108 -4.32 -8.58 -8.62
N ASP A 109 -3.48 -8.02 -7.74
CA ASP A 109 -2.79 -8.75 -6.67
C ASP A 109 -3.58 -8.73 -5.36
N LEU A 110 -4.66 -7.94 -5.29
CA LEU A 110 -5.44 -7.72 -4.08
C LEU A 110 -6.93 -8.07 -4.32
N PRO A 111 -7.39 -9.28 -3.93
CA PRO A 111 -8.76 -9.74 -4.20
C PRO A 111 -9.87 -8.81 -3.68
N GLN A 112 -9.58 -8.06 -2.62
CA GLN A 112 -10.47 -7.10 -1.97
C GLN A 112 -10.31 -5.66 -2.50
N SER A 113 -9.57 -5.45 -3.59
CA SER A 113 -9.26 -4.12 -4.14
C SER A 113 -10.50 -3.28 -4.43
N ALA A 114 -11.49 -3.84 -5.14
CA ALA A 114 -12.73 -3.15 -5.46
C ALA A 114 -13.48 -2.69 -4.20
N LEU A 115 -13.54 -3.55 -3.17
CA LEU A 115 -14.17 -3.22 -1.90
C LEU A 115 -13.40 -2.10 -1.17
N LEU A 116 -12.08 -2.21 -1.09
CA LEU A 116 -11.23 -1.17 -0.46
C LEU A 116 -11.37 0.18 -1.16
N ILE A 117 -11.38 0.20 -2.50
CA ILE A 117 -11.61 1.42 -3.28
C ILE A 117 -12.97 2.04 -2.94
N ASN A 118 -14.03 1.24 -2.88
CA ASN A 118 -15.37 1.73 -2.54
C ASN A 118 -15.46 2.23 -1.09
N VAL A 119 -14.82 1.56 -0.13
CA VAL A 119 -14.75 2.01 1.28
C VAL A 119 -14.04 3.36 1.37
N ILE A 120 -12.89 3.52 0.72
CA ILE A 120 -12.11 4.77 0.76
C ILE A 120 -12.84 5.88 0.00
N ALA A 121 -13.45 5.58 -1.15
CA ALA A 121 -14.25 6.55 -1.91
C ALA A 121 -15.46 7.04 -1.11
N THR A 122 -16.13 6.13 -0.38
CA THR A 122 -17.23 6.48 0.52
C THR A 122 -16.78 7.49 1.56
N ALA A 123 -15.64 7.25 2.21
CA ALA A 123 -15.08 8.18 3.19
C ALA A 123 -14.70 9.53 2.56
N LYS A 124 -14.10 9.52 1.37
CA LYS A 124 -13.64 10.73 0.67
C LYS A 124 -14.78 11.66 0.28
N TYR A 125 -15.91 11.10 -0.17
CA TYR A 125 -17.07 11.88 -0.63
C TYR A 125 -18.12 12.08 0.47
N TRP A 126 -17.84 11.69 1.71
CA TRP A 126 -18.81 11.77 2.79
C TRP A 126 -19.16 13.22 3.14
N GLY A 127 -20.42 13.59 2.90
CA GLY A 127 -20.90 14.95 3.12
C GLY A 127 -20.48 15.95 2.04
N ASP A 128 -19.94 15.48 0.92
CA ASP A 128 -19.66 16.30 -0.26
C ASP A 128 -20.91 16.35 -1.18
N PRO A 129 -21.61 17.49 -1.26
CA PRO A 129 -22.80 17.61 -2.09
C PRO A 129 -22.51 17.58 -3.59
N GLU A 130 -21.28 17.89 -4.01
CA GLU A 130 -20.90 17.88 -5.43
C GLU A 130 -20.71 16.46 -5.96
N HIS A 131 -20.38 15.51 -5.07
CA HIS A 131 -20.10 14.11 -5.39
C HIS A 131 -21.14 13.14 -4.80
N LEU A 132 -22.41 13.58 -4.68
CA LEU A 132 -23.47 12.80 -4.04
C LEU A 132 -23.72 11.44 -4.72
N LEU A 133 -23.58 11.37 -6.06
CA LEU A 133 -23.80 10.15 -6.81
C LEU A 133 -22.64 9.16 -6.63
N GLU A 134 -21.41 9.65 -6.66
CA GLU A 134 -20.19 8.89 -6.39
C GLU A 134 -20.21 8.33 -4.97
N PHE A 135 -20.57 9.17 -3.99
CA PHE A 135 -20.78 8.76 -2.60
C PHE A 135 -21.84 7.65 -2.51
N SER A 136 -23.02 7.88 -3.07
CA SER A 136 -24.14 6.92 -2.95
C SER A 136 -23.80 5.57 -3.58
N ARG A 137 -23.11 5.59 -4.74
CA ARG A 137 -22.68 4.38 -5.43
C ARG A 137 -21.60 3.65 -4.63
N ALA A 138 -20.56 4.34 -4.19
CA ALA A 138 -19.47 3.76 -3.41
C ALA A 138 -20.00 3.14 -2.11
N LEU A 139 -20.86 3.86 -1.38
CA LEU A 139 -21.48 3.39 -0.14
C LEU A 139 -22.32 2.13 -0.38
N SER A 140 -23.14 2.13 -1.43
CA SER A 140 -24.01 0.99 -1.75
C SER A 140 -23.20 -0.25 -2.11
N MET A 141 -22.18 -0.10 -2.96
CA MET A 141 -21.31 -1.20 -3.37
C MET A 141 -20.50 -1.75 -2.18
N ALA A 142 -19.88 -0.87 -1.39
CA ALA A 142 -19.15 -1.28 -0.19
C ALA A 142 -20.06 -2.03 0.79
N ASN A 143 -21.30 -1.57 0.99
CA ASN A 143 -22.24 -2.22 1.88
C ASN A 143 -22.68 -3.61 1.38
N GLU A 144 -22.98 -3.74 0.09
CA GLU A 144 -23.34 -5.03 -0.52
C GLU A 144 -22.20 -6.03 -0.36
N ASP A 145 -20.99 -5.66 -0.78
CA ASP A 145 -19.80 -6.50 -0.72
C ASP A 145 -19.48 -6.92 0.72
N ILE A 146 -19.58 -6.01 1.70
CA ILE A 146 -19.30 -6.30 3.12
C ILE A 146 -20.35 -7.24 3.73
N GLU A 147 -21.63 -7.10 3.37
CA GLU A 147 -22.69 -7.98 3.89
C GLU A 147 -22.51 -9.43 3.41
N GLU A 148 -21.99 -9.62 2.20
CA GLU A 148 -21.68 -10.93 1.62
C GLU A 148 -20.46 -11.60 2.28
N LEU A 149 -19.59 -10.85 2.96
CA LEU A 149 -18.44 -11.42 3.67
C LEU A 149 -18.89 -12.32 4.83
N ALA A 150 -18.21 -13.45 5.02
CA ALA A 150 -18.47 -14.32 6.17
C ALA A 150 -18.05 -13.66 7.51
N SER A 151 -17.14 -12.69 7.48
CA SER A 151 -16.54 -12.07 8.65
C SER A 151 -17.52 -11.18 9.41
N LYS A 152 -17.96 -11.64 10.58
CA LYS A 152 -18.73 -10.81 11.52
C LYS A 152 -17.94 -9.59 12.00
N LYS A 153 -16.63 -9.73 12.17
CA LYS A 153 -15.75 -8.62 12.60
C LYS A 153 -15.80 -7.48 11.59
N THR A 154 -15.67 -7.80 10.30
CA THR A 154 -15.69 -6.81 9.21
C THR A 154 -17.04 -6.12 9.11
N ARG A 155 -18.15 -6.88 9.15
CA ARG A 155 -19.51 -6.30 9.15
C ARG A 155 -19.74 -5.35 10.31
N ASN A 156 -19.30 -5.73 11.52
CA ASN A 156 -19.44 -4.85 12.69
C ASN A 156 -18.61 -3.56 12.53
N ALA A 157 -17.35 -3.66 12.10
CA ALA A 157 -16.50 -2.49 11.88
C ALA A 157 -17.10 -1.54 10.82
N TRP A 158 -17.69 -2.09 9.76
CA TRP A 158 -18.41 -1.29 8.77
C TRP A 158 -19.66 -0.61 9.33
N GLN A 159 -20.44 -1.33 10.12
CA GLN A 159 -21.62 -0.76 10.78
C GLN A 159 -21.23 0.41 11.69
N ASP A 160 -20.13 0.29 12.43
CA ASP A 160 -19.61 1.38 13.27
C ASP A 160 -19.26 2.63 12.42
N VAL A 161 -18.64 2.45 11.24
CA VAL A 161 -18.36 3.53 10.29
C VAL A 161 -19.65 4.19 9.79
N VAL A 162 -20.65 3.39 9.40
CA VAL A 162 -21.92 3.90 8.87
C VAL A 162 -22.73 4.63 9.95
N GLU A 163 -22.80 4.08 11.16
CA GLU A 163 -23.50 4.70 12.29
C GLU A 163 -22.86 6.01 12.73
N CYS A 164 -21.53 6.08 12.70
CA CYS A 164 -20.81 7.33 12.94
C CYS A 164 -21.22 8.44 11.95
N ASN A 165 -21.52 8.09 10.71
CA ASN A 165 -22.03 8.99 9.66
C ASN A 165 -21.20 10.29 9.52
N ASN A 166 -19.87 10.19 9.62
CA ASN A 166 -18.94 11.32 9.58
C ASN A 166 -19.18 12.39 10.67
N THR A 167 -19.90 12.06 11.75
CA THR A 167 -20.21 12.97 12.87
C THR A 167 -19.44 12.66 14.15
N CYS A 168 -18.92 11.44 14.30
CA CYS A 168 -18.20 11.03 15.48
C CYS A 168 -16.71 11.50 15.44
N PRO A 169 -16.10 11.84 16.59
CA PRO A 169 -14.69 12.19 16.68
C PRO A 169 -13.73 11.10 16.18
N GLU A 170 -14.10 9.84 16.36
CA GLU A 170 -13.32 8.64 16.04
C GLU A 170 -13.49 8.15 14.60
N LYS A 171 -14.16 8.92 13.73
CA LYS A 171 -14.53 8.50 12.36
C LYS A 171 -13.37 7.92 11.55
N ASP A 172 -12.19 8.53 11.65
CA ASP A 172 -11.04 8.13 10.87
C ASP A 172 -10.44 6.86 11.46
N ASP A 173 -10.44 6.71 12.78
CA ASP A 173 -9.98 5.48 13.44
C ASP A 173 -10.87 4.30 13.07
N LEU A 174 -12.20 4.47 13.07
CA LEU A 174 -13.14 3.44 12.62
C LEU A 174 -12.88 3.01 11.17
N LEU A 175 -12.62 3.98 10.29
CA LEU A 175 -12.31 3.71 8.89
C LEU A 175 -10.99 2.94 8.74
N PHE A 176 -9.93 3.35 9.44
CA PHE A 176 -8.65 2.67 9.36
C PHE A 176 -8.69 1.27 9.98
N ASP A 177 -9.46 1.06 11.05
CA ASP A 177 -9.64 -0.25 11.66
C ASP A 177 -10.46 -1.20 10.76
N LEU A 178 -11.41 -0.67 9.99
CA LEU A 178 -12.09 -1.41 8.93
C LEU A 178 -11.12 -1.81 7.81
N ILE A 179 -10.32 -0.87 7.29
CA ILE A 179 -9.31 -1.14 6.26
C ILE A 179 -8.34 -2.21 6.75
N GLU A 180 -7.84 -2.09 7.98
CA GLU A 180 -6.97 -3.08 8.61
C GLU A 180 -7.63 -4.47 8.66
N THR A 181 -8.92 -4.53 8.97
CA THR A 181 -9.67 -5.79 9.03
C THR A 181 -9.96 -6.39 7.64
N LEU A 182 -9.93 -5.59 6.57
CA LEU A 182 -10.13 -6.06 5.21
C LEU A 182 -8.87 -6.65 4.57
N VAL A 183 -7.69 -6.26 5.04
CA VAL A 183 -6.39 -6.74 4.53
C VAL A 183 -5.73 -7.82 5.40
N GLN A 184 -6.40 -8.26 6.47
CA GLN A 184 -5.96 -9.33 7.39
C GLN A 184 -6.80 -10.60 7.24
#